data_AF-A0A816GTC1-F1
#
_entry.id   AF-A0A816GTC1-F1
#
_cell.length_a   1.000
_cell.length_b   1.000
_cell.length_c   1.000
_cell.angle_alpha   90.00
_cell.angle_beta   90.00
_cell.angle_gamma   90.00
#
_symmetry.space_group_name_H-M   'P 1'
#
loop_
_entity.id
_entity.type
_entity.pdbx_description
1 polymer ?
#
loop_
_entity_poly.entity_id
_entity_poly.type
_entity_poly.pdbx_seq_one_letter_code
_entity_poly.pdbx_strand_id
1 'polypeptide(L)'
;MAGHVSGVSTRITSLCKKAFYIHCNAHSLDLALQDLTRTSSSVSIALNMTNDIVNFMRESPKRLNLLDTLSGLDSYTKLKPLCPTRWTVRSSFLNVLLINYALVKNALTEINLEGGRVAPKANVEQFILSTANGTQDCDDAINIIDIDEFLTDDINVDRLNLELMMLPDYFSSINKEKKLGLKKITKISTVCELLNAQQLGKTMFYEYCKLITLYLTVPVTTATAERSFSVLNRIKTYLRCTMSQQRLNHVIIPHIHKDKLDLLDLNSVCSDFISKNENRKTFFGAV
;
A
#
# COMPACT_ATOMS: atom_id res chain seq x y z
N MET A 1 -31.97 -8.25 -7.57
CA MET A 1 -33.07 -9.18 -7.16
C MET A 1 -34.12 -9.42 -8.26
N ALA A 2 -34.15 -8.62 -9.34
CA ALA A 2 -35.07 -8.76 -10.47
C ALA A 2 -34.44 -9.35 -11.75
N GLY A 3 -33.29 -10.03 -11.64
CA GLY A 3 -32.57 -10.52 -12.82
C GLY A 3 -33.40 -11.55 -13.59
N HIS A 4 -33.56 -11.35 -14.90
CA HIS A 4 -34.44 -12.18 -15.74
C HIS A 4 -34.04 -13.66 -15.78
N VAL A 5 -32.76 -13.99 -15.60
CA VAL A 5 -32.21 -15.36 -15.71
C VAL A 5 -32.14 -16.10 -14.37
N SER A 6 -31.66 -15.43 -13.31
CA SER A 6 -31.38 -16.07 -12.01
C SER A 6 -31.88 -15.25 -10.80
N GLY A 7 -32.68 -14.21 -11.05
CA GLY A 7 -33.19 -13.34 -10.02
C GLY A 7 -34.15 -14.04 -9.06
N VAL A 8 -34.13 -13.60 -7.81
CA VAL A 8 -35.03 -14.09 -6.75
C VAL A 8 -36.49 -13.93 -7.17
N SER A 9 -36.84 -12.80 -7.81
CA SER A 9 -38.17 -12.58 -8.39
C SER A 9 -38.57 -13.69 -9.35
N THR A 10 -37.74 -13.97 -10.37
CA THR A 10 -37.98 -15.03 -11.36
C THR A 10 -38.15 -16.41 -10.72
N ARG A 11 -37.33 -16.73 -9.71
CA ARG A 11 -37.44 -18.00 -8.96
C ARG A 11 -38.76 -18.10 -8.19
N ILE A 12 -39.19 -17.02 -7.55
CA ILE A 12 -40.46 -16.98 -6.81
C ILE A 12 -41.65 -17.10 -7.78
N THR A 13 -41.63 -16.38 -8.90
CA THR A 13 -42.69 -16.47 -9.93
C THR A 13 -42.74 -17.85 -10.60
N SER A 14 -41.61 -18.56 -10.70
CA SER A 14 -41.57 -19.93 -11.22
C SER A 14 -42.28 -20.94 -10.31
N LEU A 15 -42.23 -20.74 -8.99
CA LEU A 15 -42.93 -21.56 -8.00
C LEU A 15 -44.39 -21.12 -7.79
N CYS A 16 -44.66 -19.81 -7.88
CA CYS A 16 -45.99 -19.23 -7.72
C CYS A 16 -46.24 -18.17 -8.80
N LYS A 17 -46.97 -18.55 -9.86
CA LYS A 17 -47.30 -17.66 -11.00
C LYS A 17 -48.17 -16.45 -10.60
N LYS A 18 -48.82 -16.47 -9.45
CA LYS A 18 -49.64 -15.36 -8.92
C LYS A 18 -48.84 -14.34 -8.10
N ALA A 19 -47.57 -14.61 -7.81
CA ALA A 19 -46.73 -13.69 -7.06
C ALA A 19 -46.32 -12.50 -7.94
N PHE A 20 -46.76 -11.30 -7.58
CA PHE A 20 -46.38 -10.07 -8.25
C PHE A 20 -45.05 -9.55 -7.72
N TYR A 21 -44.16 -9.17 -8.63
CA TYR A 21 -42.93 -8.49 -8.28
C TYR A 21 -43.17 -6.99 -8.21
N ILE A 22 -42.80 -6.37 -7.09
CA ILE A 22 -42.86 -4.93 -6.89
C ILE A 22 -41.43 -4.43 -6.67
N HIS A 23 -41.05 -3.39 -7.43
CA HIS A 23 -39.76 -2.76 -7.24
C HIS A 23 -39.71 -2.02 -5.89
N CYS A 24 -38.58 -2.11 -5.21
CA CYS A 24 -38.36 -1.34 -3.98
C CYS A 24 -38.09 0.12 -4.35
N ASN A 25 -38.97 1.04 -3.96
CA ASN A 25 -38.81 2.47 -4.21
C ASN A 25 -37.47 3.02 -3.70
N ALA A 26 -36.99 2.54 -2.55
CA ALA A 26 -35.69 2.93 -2.03
C ALA A 26 -34.53 2.48 -2.95
N HIS A 27 -34.64 1.32 -3.59
CA HIS A 27 -33.64 0.84 -4.55
C HIS A 27 -33.72 1.60 -5.88
N SER A 28 -34.93 1.89 -6.36
CA SER A 28 -35.14 2.68 -7.58
C SER A 28 -34.58 4.11 -7.41
N LEU A 29 -34.82 4.74 -6.25
CA LEU A 29 -34.25 6.04 -5.92
C LEU A 29 -32.71 5.99 -5.84
N ASP A 30 -32.17 4.94 -5.22
CA ASP A 30 -30.72 4.73 -5.11
C ASP A 30 -30.04 4.64 -6.49
N LEU A 31 -30.64 3.90 -7.43
CA LEU A 31 -30.15 3.82 -8.81
C LEU A 31 -30.22 5.18 -9.53
N ALA A 32 -31.34 5.89 -9.42
CA ALA A 32 -31.49 7.21 -10.04
C ALA A 32 -30.44 8.22 -9.52
N LEU A 33 -30.16 8.20 -8.22
CA LEU A 33 -29.15 9.08 -7.62
C LEU A 33 -27.72 8.69 -8.04
N GLN A 34 -27.43 7.40 -8.16
CA GLN A 34 -26.13 6.93 -8.69
C GLN A 34 -25.92 7.42 -10.13
N ASP A 35 -26.92 7.28 -10.99
CA ASP A 35 -26.83 7.72 -12.39
C ASP A 35 -26.65 9.23 -12.49
N LEU A 36 -27.40 10.02 -11.71
CA LEU A 36 -27.21 11.48 -11.64
C LEU A 36 -25.79 11.86 -11.25
N THR A 37 -25.17 11.19 -10.28
CA THR A 37 -23.78 11.51 -9.93
C THR A 37 -22.74 11.13 -10.95
N ARG A 38 -23.01 10.12 -11.78
CA ARG A 38 -22.12 9.79 -12.90
C ARG A 38 -22.17 10.85 -13.99
N THR A 39 -23.30 11.53 -14.14
CA THR A 39 -23.42 12.64 -15.12
C THR A 39 -22.63 13.88 -14.70
N SER A 40 -22.46 14.13 -13.40
CA SER A 40 -21.66 15.25 -12.90
C SER A 40 -20.22 14.82 -12.67
N SER A 41 -19.32 15.27 -13.55
CA SER A 41 -17.89 14.94 -13.48
C SER A 41 -17.27 15.40 -12.16
N SER A 42 -17.58 16.60 -11.68
CA SER A 42 -17.05 17.14 -10.43
C SER A 42 -17.43 16.27 -9.22
N VAL A 43 -18.69 15.84 -9.13
CA VAL A 43 -19.17 15.00 -8.02
C VAL A 43 -18.56 13.60 -8.09
N SER A 44 -18.48 13.02 -9.29
CA SER A 44 -17.86 11.71 -9.48
C SER A 44 -16.36 11.73 -9.13
N ILE A 45 -15.62 12.76 -9.55
CA ILE A 45 -14.19 12.91 -9.25
C ILE A 45 -13.99 13.05 -7.74
N ALA A 46 -14.74 13.93 -7.09
CA ALA A 46 -14.64 14.13 -5.65
C ALA A 46 -14.93 12.85 -4.86
N LEU A 47 -16.01 12.12 -5.21
CA LEU A 47 -16.36 10.86 -4.55
C LEU A 47 -15.30 9.77 -4.76
N ASN A 48 -14.77 9.64 -5.98
CA ASN A 48 -13.73 8.66 -6.29
C ASN A 48 -12.43 8.99 -5.55
N MET A 49 -11.98 10.25 -5.62
CA MET A 49 -10.77 10.69 -4.92
C MET A 49 -10.88 10.48 -3.41
N THR A 50 -12.02 10.82 -2.81
CA THR A 50 -12.29 10.61 -1.38
C THR A 50 -12.27 9.11 -1.04
N ASN A 51 -12.87 8.27 -1.88
CA ASN A 51 -12.84 6.82 -1.71
C ASN A 51 -11.43 6.25 -1.82
N ASP A 52 -10.63 6.74 -2.75
CA ASP A 52 -9.26 6.30 -2.98
C ASP A 52 -8.35 6.69 -1.79
N ILE A 53 -8.50 7.90 -1.26
CA ILE A 53 -7.80 8.32 -0.03
C ILE A 53 -8.15 7.41 1.14
N VAL A 54 -9.45 7.10 1.34
CA VAL A 54 -9.87 6.24 2.44
C VAL A 54 -9.39 4.80 2.25
N ASN A 55 -9.43 4.27 1.02
CA ASN A 55 -8.92 2.92 0.74
C ASN A 55 -7.41 2.86 0.93
N PHE A 56 -6.67 3.85 0.44
CA PHE A 56 -5.24 4.01 0.68
C PHE A 56 -4.96 3.94 2.18
N MET A 57 -5.57 4.79 3.01
CA MET A 57 -5.32 4.75 4.45
C MET A 57 -5.65 3.39 5.08
N ARG A 58 -6.73 2.73 4.64
CA ARG A 58 -7.21 1.46 5.22
C ARG A 58 -6.46 0.21 4.76
N GLU A 59 -5.82 0.24 3.61
CA GLU A 59 -5.09 -0.91 3.06
C GLU A 59 -3.84 -1.28 3.87
N SER A 60 -3.31 -0.35 4.69
CA SER A 60 -2.17 -0.63 5.57
C SER A 60 -2.54 -0.40 7.04
N PRO A 61 -2.41 -1.42 7.90
CA PRO A 61 -2.56 -1.24 9.35
C PRO A 61 -1.61 -0.18 9.92
N LYS A 62 -0.43 0.02 9.31
CA LYS A 62 0.52 1.05 9.74
C LYS A 62 -0.02 2.46 9.50
N ARG A 63 -0.64 2.70 8.35
CA ARG A 63 -1.24 4.01 8.01
C ARG A 63 -2.45 4.33 8.89
N LEU A 64 -3.22 3.30 9.27
CA LEU A 64 -4.29 3.46 10.26
C LEU A 64 -3.74 3.76 11.66
N ASN A 65 -2.72 3.05 12.11
CA ASN A 65 -2.08 3.33 13.40
C ASN A 65 -1.45 4.72 13.44
N LEU A 66 -0.90 5.21 12.32
CA LEU A 66 -0.41 6.59 12.24
C LEU A 66 -1.53 7.59 12.53
N LEU A 67 -2.70 7.35 11.95
CA LEU A 67 -3.89 8.17 12.19
C LEU A 67 -4.34 8.08 13.66
N ASP A 68 -4.28 6.89 14.27
CA ASP A 68 -4.56 6.70 15.70
C ASP A 68 -3.56 7.47 16.58
N THR A 69 -2.26 7.39 16.30
CA THR A 69 -1.20 8.10 17.03
C THR A 69 -1.36 9.61 16.94
N LEU A 70 -1.65 10.14 15.74
CA LEU A 70 -1.85 11.56 15.51
C LEU A 70 -3.16 12.10 16.10
N SER A 71 -4.16 11.23 16.28
CA SER A 71 -5.47 11.66 16.74
C SER A 71 -5.47 12.14 18.19
N GLY A 72 -4.63 11.56 19.06
CA GLY A 72 -4.44 11.97 20.47
C GLY A 72 -5.70 12.06 21.34
N LEU A 73 -6.88 11.69 20.80
CA LEU A 73 -8.21 11.96 21.34
C LEU A 73 -9.05 10.68 21.27
N ASP A 74 -9.76 10.38 22.37
CA ASP A 74 -10.59 9.17 22.53
C ASP A 74 -11.82 9.09 21.60
N SER A 75 -12.07 10.09 20.75
CA SER A 75 -13.31 10.18 19.97
C SER A 75 -13.15 10.81 18.58
N TYR A 76 -12.25 10.26 17.76
CA TYR A 76 -12.29 10.52 16.32
C TYR A 76 -13.18 9.46 15.61
N THR A 77 -13.95 9.88 14.61
CA THR A 77 -14.82 8.95 13.89
C THR A 77 -13.98 8.13 12.91
N LYS A 78 -13.86 6.81 13.12
CA LYS A 78 -13.06 5.93 12.25
C LYS A 78 -13.44 6.05 10.78
N LEU A 79 -12.43 6.14 9.91
CA LEU A 79 -12.61 6.12 8.46
C LEU A 79 -13.29 4.82 8.02
N LYS A 80 -14.39 4.94 7.28
CA LYS A 80 -15.17 3.82 6.74
C LYS A 80 -15.10 3.82 5.22
N PRO A 81 -15.00 2.67 4.55
CA PRO A 81 -14.98 2.62 3.10
C PRO A 81 -16.33 3.07 2.53
N LEU A 82 -16.31 3.66 1.34
CA LEU A 82 -17.52 4.02 0.63
C LEU A 82 -18.29 2.73 0.26
N CYS A 83 -19.60 2.70 0.52
CA CYS A 83 -20.47 1.64 0.02
C CYS A 83 -20.97 2.04 -1.38
N PRO A 84 -20.55 1.37 -2.47
CA PRO A 84 -20.93 1.79 -3.83
C PRO A 84 -22.43 1.69 -4.08
N THR A 85 -23.07 0.73 -3.41
CA THR A 85 -24.47 0.33 -3.63
C THR A 85 -25.48 1.02 -2.70
N ARG A 86 -25.06 1.97 -1.85
CA ARG A 86 -25.96 2.66 -0.90
C ARG A 86 -25.67 4.16 -0.86
N TRP A 87 -26.43 4.90 -1.64
CA TRP A 87 -26.39 6.35 -1.78
C TRP A 87 -26.55 7.09 -0.45
N THR A 88 -27.44 6.62 0.42
CA THR A 88 -27.74 7.25 1.72
C THR A 88 -26.55 7.31 2.68
N VAL A 89 -25.48 6.54 2.41
CA VAL A 89 -24.28 6.46 3.23
C VAL A 89 -23.14 7.35 2.69
N ARG A 90 -23.30 7.96 1.51
CA ARG A 90 -22.27 8.82 0.90
C ARG A 90 -22.06 10.13 1.65
N SER A 91 -23.14 10.76 2.13
CA SER A 91 -23.05 12.01 2.89
C SER A 91 -22.36 11.82 4.23
N SER A 92 -22.69 10.75 4.95
CA SER A 92 -22.03 10.39 6.22
C SER A 92 -20.58 10.00 6.00
N PHE A 93 -20.26 9.29 4.91
CA PHE A 93 -18.88 9.02 4.50
C PHE A 93 -18.06 10.30 4.27
N LEU A 94 -18.59 11.23 3.47
CA LEU A 94 -17.93 12.51 3.19
C LEU A 94 -17.75 13.34 4.48
N ASN A 95 -18.77 13.41 5.33
CA ASN A 95 -18.69 14.11 6.61
C ASN A 95 -17.61 13.52 7.51
N VAL A 96 -17.46 12.20 7.56
CA VAL A 96 -16.39 11.56 8.35
C VAL A 96 -15.01 11.92 7.81
N LEU A 97 -14.81 11.99 6.49
CA LEU A 97 -13.51 12.46 5.96
C LEU A 97 -13.29 13.94 6.28
N LEU A 98 -14.31 14.78 6.11
CA LEU A 98 -14.21 16.22 6.36
C LEU A 98 -13.84 16.51 7.83
N ILE A 99 -14.45 15.81 8.78
CA ILE A 99 -14.11 15.93 10.22
C ILE A 99 -12.64 15.56 10.46
N ASN A 100 -12.14 14.52 9.80
CA ASN A 100 -10.78 14.03 9.98
C ASN A 100 -9.78 14.63 8.97
N TYR A 101 -10.15 15.66 8.21
CA TYR A 101 -9.39 16.10 7.04
C TYR A 101 -7.96 16.55 7.42
N ALA A 102 -7.83 17.31 8.51
CA ALA A 102 -6.53 17.77 9.00
C ALA A 102 -5.62 16.59 9.40
N LEU A 103 -6.16 15.60 10.11
CA LEU A 103 -5.42 14.40 10.53
C LEU A 103 -4.99 13.57 9.32
N VAL A 104 -5.89 13.36 8.36
CA VAL A 104 -5.59 12.61 7.13
C VAL A 104 -4.54 13.35 6.31
N LYS A 105 -4.63 14.68 6.21
CA LYS A 105 -3.62 15.50 5.53
C LYS A 105 -2.26 15.36 6.20
N ASN A 106 -2.19 15.48 7.52
CA ASN A 106 -0.94 15.36 8.27
C ASN A 106 -0.33 13.94 8.15
N ALA A 107 -1.17 12.91 8.24
CA ALA A 107 -0.74 11.53 8.03
C ALA A 107 -0.21 11.32 6.61
N LEU A 108 -0.86 11.89 5.59
CA LEU A 108 -0.40 11.82 4.21
C LEU A 108 0.92 12.59 4.00
N THR A 109 1.10 13.74 4.68
CA THR A 109 2.38 14.47 4.64
C THR A 109 3.49 13.71 5.36
N GLU A 110 3.21 13.07 6.50
CA GLU A 110 4.18 12.21 7.18
C GLU A 110 4.53 10.99 6.33
N ILE A 111 3.54 10.33 5.70
CA ILE A 111 3.80 9.23 4.76
C ILE A 111 4.64 9.69 3.56
N ASN A 112 4.49 10.95 3.14
CA ASN A 112 5.30 11.54 2.08
C ASN A 112 6.73 11.85 2.55
N LEU A 113 6.89 12.33 3.80
CA LEU A 113 8.18 12.70 4.39
C LEU A 113 8.98 11.49 4.88
N GLU A 114 8.35 10.50 5.50
CA GLU A 114 8.96 9.20 5.89
C GLU A 114 9.39 8.36 4.67
N GLY A 115 9.19 8.88 3.46
CA GLY A 115 9.49 8.15 2.24
C GLY A 115 8.47 7.05 2.04
N GLY A 116 7.58 7.29 1.09
CA GLY A 116 6.84 6.20 0.49
C GLY A 116 7.79 5.04 0.19
N ARG A 117 7.38 3.82 0.58
CA ARG A 117 7.84 2.59 -0.09
C ARG A 117 7.33 2.54 -1.54
N VAL A 118 7.31 3.69 -2.20
CA VAL A 118 7.15 3.86 -3.64
C VAL A 118 8.51 3.50 -4.20
N ALA A 119 8.63 2.23 -4.58
CA ALA A 119 9.74 1.62 -5.32
C ALA A 119 11.03 2.48 -5.33
N PRO A 120 11.97 2.32 -4.37
CA PRO A 120 13.30 2.92 -4.46
C PRO A 120 13.92 2.69 -5.84
N LYS A 121 13.56 1.58 -6.48
CA LYS A 121 13.86 1.28 -7.87
C LYS A 121 13.50 2.39 -8.87
N ALA A 122 12.25 2.85 -8.95
CA ALA A 122 11.84 3.81 -9.98
C ALA A 122 12.54 5.18 -9.83
N ASN A 123 12.70 5.62 -8.60
CA ASN A 123 13.38 6.87 -8.27
C ASN A 123 14.89 6.75 -8.54
N VAL A 124 15.53 5.66 -8.10
CA VAL A 124 16.95 5.39 -8.37
C VAL A 124 17.22 5.23 -9.88
N GLU A 125 16.29 4.66 -10.65
CA GLU A 125 16.39 4.60 -12.12
C GLU A 125 16.36 5.98 -12.77
N GLN A 126 15.45 6.85 -12.34
CA GLN A 126 15.43 8.24 -12.83
C GLN A 126 16.73 8.97 -12.48
N PHE A 127 17.27 8.75 -11.28
CA PHE A 127 18.55 9.33 -10.85
C PHE A 127 19.73 8.80 -11.67
N ILE A 128 19.81 7.49 -11.92
CA ILE A 128 20.86 6.89 -12.77
C ILE A 128 20.78 7.47 -14.19
N LEU A 129 19.58 7.67 -14.74
CA LEU A 129 19.39 8.19 -16.09
C LEU A 129 19.62 9.72 -16.19
N SER A 130 19.26 10.51 -15.19
CA SER A 130 19.50 11.97 -15.19
C SER A 130 20.99 12.27 -15.08
N THR A 131 21.68 11.58 -14.17
CA THR A 131 23.14 11.70 -13.99
C THR A 131 23.92 11.28 -15.24
N ALA A 132 23.49 10.21 -15.92
CA ALA A 132 24.10 9.78 -17.18
C ALA A 132 23.99 10.83 -18.32
N ASN A 133 22.99 11.70 -18.28
CA ASN A 133 22.75 12.73 -19.30
C ASN A 133 23.32 14.12 -18.92
N GLY A 134 23.91 14.29 -17.73
CA GLY A 134 24.50 15.56 -17.30
C GLY A 134 23.50 16.66 -16.94
N THR A 135 22.21 16.35 -16.79
CA THR A 135 21.20 17.30 -16.30
C THR A 135 21.18 17.27 -14.77
N GLN A 136 21.89 18.22 -14.13
CA GLN A 136 21.64 18.57 -12.72
C GLN A 136 20.40 19.48 -12.63
N ASP A 137 19.22 18.94 -12.95
CA ASP A 137 17.96 19.60 -12.54
C ASP A 137 17.66 19.09 -11.11
N CYS A 138 18.39 19.61 -10.13
CA CYS A 138 18.26 19.25 -8.72
C CYS A 138 17.37 20.25 -7.98
N ASP A 139 16.09 20.32 -8.34
CA ASP A 139 15.07 20.89 -7.47
C ASP A 139 13.99 19.87 -7.04
N ASP A 140 13.86 18.69 -7.66
CA ASP A 140 12.77 17.74 -7.32
C ASP A 140 13.13 16.24 -7.40
N ALA A 141 14.40 15.85 -7.47
CA ALA A 141 14.79 14.45 -7.62
C ALA A 141 15.95 14.06 -6.69
N ILE A 142 15.62 13.31 -5.62
CA ILE A 142 16.53 12.56 -4.74
C ILE A 142 17.81 13.32 -4.46
N ASN A 143 17.80 14.09 -3.38
CA ASN A 143 19.07 14.57 -2.85
C ASN A 143 19.94 13.34 -2.56
N ILE A 144 21.24 13.46 -2.84
CA ILE A 144 22.27 12.48 -2.42
C ILE A 144 22.12 12.08 -0.93
N ILE A 145 21.44 12.93 -0.15
CA ILE A 145 20.96 12.74 1.23
C ILE A 145 20.05 11.49 1.40
N ASP A 146 19.13 11.20 0.47
CA ASP A 146 18.25 10.01 0.55
C ASP A 146 19.00 8.70 0.26
N ILE A 147 20.08 8.78 -0.54
CA ILE A 147 20.98 7.65 -0.80
C ILE A 147 21.87 7.41 0.42
N ASP A 148 22.34 8.48 1.07
CA ASP A 148 23.09 8.38 2.32
C ASP A 148 22.23 7.69 3.40
N GLU A 149 20.99 8.13 3.63
CA GLU A 149 20.11 7.52 4.64
C GLU A 149 19.75 6.04 4.38
N PHE A 150 19.74 5.58 3.11
CA PHE A 150 19.35 4.22 2.74
C PHE A 150 20.53 3.24 2.51
N LEU A 151 21.73 3.75 2.17
CA LEU A 151 22.88 2.97 1.69
C LEU A 151 24.21 3.35 2.37
N THR A 152 24.18 4.03 3.53
CA THR A 152 25.35 4.51 4.30
C THR A 152 26.50 3.51 4.40
N ASP A 153 26.22 2.22 4.59
CA ASP A 153 27.26 1.19 4.75
C ASP A 153 27.78 0.62 3.40
N ASP A 154 26.99 0.73 2.33
CA ASP A 154 27.26 0.09 1.05
C ASP A 154 27.99 1.02 0.06
N ILE A 155 27.73 2.32 0.09
CA ILE A 155 28.25 3.29 -0.90
C ILE A 155 29.05 4.41 -0.23
N ASN A 156 30.22 4.72 -0.80
CA ASN A 156 30.96 5.92 -0.41
C ASN A 156 30.44 7.15 -1.18
N VAL A 157 29.68 8.00 -0.50
CA VAL A 157 28.98 9.16 -1.09
C VAL A 157 29.95 10.19 -1.67
N ASP A 158 31.06 10.48 -0.98
CA ASP A 158 32.06 11.46 -1.44
C ASP A 158 32.69 11.02 -2.77
N ARG A 159 33.06 9.73 -2.85
CA ARG A 159 33.60 9.14 -4.07
C ARG A 159 32.56 9.09 -5.19
N LEU A 160 31.31 8.74 -4.87
CA LEU A 160 30.21 8.74 -5.83
C LEU A 160 30.01 10.13 -6.44
N ASN A 161 30.05 11.20 -5.64
CA ASN A 161 29.89 12.57 -6.13
C ASN A 161 30.96 12.96 -7.16
N LEU A 162 32.22 12.59 -6.91
CA LEU A 162 33.31 12.82 -7.87
C LEU A 162 33.10 12.00 -9.16
N GLU A 163 32.68 10.74 -9.01
CA GLU A 163 32.37 9.87 -10.15
C GLU A 163 31.22 10.45 -11.00
N LEU A 164 30.15 10.95 -10.37
CA LEU A 164 28.99 11.54 -11.05
C LEU A 164 29.34 12.80 -11.86
N MET A 165 30.29 13.61 -11.39
CA MET A 165 30.76 14.79 -12.12
C MET A 165 31.51 14.44 -13.41
N MET A 166 32.27 13.34 -13.40
CA MET A 166 33.10 12.93 -14.55
C MET A 166 32.36 12.05 -15.57
N LEU A 167 31.21 11.50 -15.17
CA LEU A 167 30.49 10.47 -15.91
C LEU A 167 29.84 10.94 -17.23
N PRO A 168 29.22 12.15 -17.31
CA PRO A 168 28.69 12.67 -18.57
C PRO A 168 29.78 12.85 -19.64
N ASP A 169 30.94 13.37 -19.26
CA ASP A 169 32.08 13.59 -20.16
C ASP A 169 32.65 12.27 -20.67
N TYR A 170 32.73 11.27 -19.79
CA TYR A 170 33.13 9.91 -20.14
C TYR A 170 32.18 9.27 -21.17
N PHE A 171 30.86 9.34 -20.95
CA PHE A 171 29.88 8.82 -21.89
C PHE A 171 29.84 9.58 -23.22
N SER A 172 30.03 10.91 -23.20
CA SER A 172 30.14 11.70 -24.42
C SER A 172 31.36 11.30 -25.26
N SER A 173 32.47 10.96 -24.61
CA SER A 173 33.72 10.53 -25.25
C SER A 173 33.55 9.18 -25.93
N ILE A 174 32.94 8.19 -25.25
CA ILE A 174 32.64 6.87 -25.83
C ILE A 174 31.64 6.98 -26.98
N ASN A 175 30.62 7.83 -26.87
CA ASN A 175 29.63 8.05 -27.92
C ASN A 175 30.27 8.58 -29.20
N LYS A 176 31.26 9.49 -29.07
CA LYS A 176 32.09 9.98 -30.19
C LYS A 176 33.00 8.88 -30.75
N GLU A 177 33.71 8.17 -29.88
CA GLU A 177 34.67 7.12 -30.27
C GLU A 177 34.00 5.97 -31.04
N LYS A 178 32.85 5.49 -30.54
CA LYS A 178 32.09 4.38 -31.15
C LYS A 178 31.06 4.83 -32.20
N LYS A 179 30.94 6.14 -32.49
CA LYS A 179 29.97 6.72 -33.44
C LYS A 179 28.52 6.25 -33.21
N LEU A 180 28.09 6.17 -31.95
CA LEU A 180 26.78 5.61 -31.57
C LEU A 180 25.60 6.55 -31.84
N GLY A 181 25.84 7.86 -32.02
CA GLY A 181 24.82 8.84 -32.39
C GLY A 181 23.73 9.08 -31.32
N LEU A 182 24.00 8.74 -30.05
CA LEU A 182 23.04 8.85 -28.97
C LEU A 182 22.88 10.32 -28.54
N LYS A 183 21.64 10.84 -28.55
CA LYS A 183 21.31 12.19 -28.05
C LYS A 183 20.92 12.21 -26.57
N LYS A 184 20.30 11.13 -26.07
CA LYS A 184 19.88 10.97 -24.68
C LYS A 184 19.89 9.49 -24.29
N ILE A 185 20.40 9.19 -23.11
CA ILE A 185 20.39 7.85 -22.51
C ILE A 185 19.04 7.66 -21.81
N THR A 186 18.27 6.67 -22.24
CA THR A 186 16.90 6.41 -21.73
C THR A 186 16.75 5.04 -21.08
N LYS A 187 17.73 4.14 -21.27
CA LYS A 187 17.69 2.77 -20.75
C LYS A 187 18.94 2.50 -19.91
N ILE A 188 18.75 1.80 -18.78
CA ILE A 188 19.86 1.36 -17.93
C ILE A 188 20.77 0.36 -18.66
N SER A 189 20.24 -0.45 -19.58
CA SER A 189 21.05 -1.35 -20.40
C SER A 189 22.12 -0.59 -21.20
N THR A 190 21.76 0.58 -21.73
CA THR A 190 22.70 1.45 -22.47
C THR A 190 23.77 2.03 -21.56
N VAL A 191 23.44 2.38 -20.31
CA VAL A 191 24.43 2.79 -19.30
C VAL A 191 25.43 1.66 -19.04
N CYS A 192 24.94 0.44 -18.85
CA CYS A 192 25.80 -0.73 -18.67
C CYS A 192 26.69 -0.99 -19.89
N GLU A 193 26.16 -0.89 -21.12
CA GLU A 193 26.95 -1.05 -22.35
C GLU A 193 28.07 -0.01 -22.48
N LEU A 194 27.80 1.24 -22.11
CA LEU A 194 28.81 2.31 -22.10
C LEU A 194 29.89 2.08 -21.04
N LEU A 195 29.52 1.67 -19.83
CA LEU A 195 30.51 1.34 -18.79
C LEU A 195 31.34 0.10 -19.12
N ASN A 196 30.78 -0.85 -19.87
CA ASN A 196 31.48 -2.02 -20.38
C ASN A 196 32.28 -1.75 -21.66
N ALA A 197 32.14 -0.56 -22.26
CA ALA A 197 32.73 -0.26 -23.56
C ALA A 197 34.26 -0.25 -23.54
N GLN A 198 34.85 0.09 -22.39
CA GLN A 198 36.29 0.15 -22.13
C GLN A 198 36.61 -0.59 -20.83
N GLN A 199 37.78 -1.21 -20.75
CA GLN A 199 38.16 -2.06 -19.62
C GLN A 199 38.34 -1.28 -18.30
N LEU A 200 38.68 0.01 -18.37
CA LEU A 200 38.83 0.89 -17.20
C LEU A 200 37.52 1.52 -16.70
N GLY A 201 36.42 1.46 -17.45
CA GLY A 201 35.17 2.12 -17.08
C GLY A 201 34.63 1.65 -15.72
N LYS A 202 34.69 0.34 -15.48
CA LYS A 202 34.26 -0.26 -14.20
C LYS A 202 35.14 0.12 -13.00
N THR A 203 36.44 0.27 -13.23
CA THR A 203 37.39 0.62 -12.15
C THR A 203 37.33 2.09 -11.80
N MET A 204 37.04 2.94 -12.79
CA MET A 204 36.95 4.38 -12.63
C MET A 204 35.63 4.80 -11.98
N PHE A 205 34.51 4.17 -12.35
CA PHE A 205 33.17 4.45 -11.85
C PHE A 205 32.66 3.32 -10.94
N TYR A 206 33.45 3.00 -9.91
CA TYR A 206 33.22 1.83 -9.06
C TYR A 206 31.96 1.99 -8.19
N GLU A 207 31.79 3.15 -7.54
CA GLU A 207 30.62 3.40 -6.70
C GLU A 207 29.35 3.53 -7.53
N TYR A 208 29.44 4.13 -8.72
CA TYR A 208 28.31 4.16 -9.66
C TYR A 208 27.92 2.76 -10.16
N CYS A 209 28.89 1.89 -10.44
CA CYS A 209 28.62 0.48 -10.78
C CYS A 209 27.97 -0.27 -9.61
N LYS A 210 28.39 0.03 -8.37
CA LYS A 210 27.79 -0.54 -7.16
C LYS A 210 26.34 -0.10 -7.00
N LEU A 211 26.03 1.18 -7.24
CA LEU A 211 24.67 1.73 -7.25
C LEU A 211 23.77 1.01 -8.28
N ILE A 212 24.26 0.81 -9.51
CA ILE A 212 23.53 0.04 -10.54
C ILE A 212 23.31 -1.40 -10.09
N THR A 213 24.30 -2.03 -9.47
CA THR A 213 24.20 -3.41 -8.98
C THR A 213 23.16 -3.52 -7.87
N LEU A 214 23.14 -2.58 -6.93
CA LEU A 214 22.11 -2.46 -5.90
C LEU A 214 20.73 -2.27 -6.54
N TYR A 215 20.58 -1.36 -7.49
CA TYR A 215 19.32 -1.18 -8.24
C TYR A 215 18.83 -2.48 -8.91
N LEU A 216 19.74 -3.25 -9.53
CA LEU A 216 19.39 -4.50 -10.22
C LEU A 216 19.06 -5.63 -9.24
N THR A 217 19.67 -5.65 -8.05
CA THR A 217 19.50 -6.69 -7.03
C THR A 217 18.35 -6.42 -6.06
N VAL A 218 17.91 -5.16 -5.91
CA VAL A 218 16.74 -4.82 -5.09
C VAL A 218 15.49 -5.49 -5.68
N PRO A 219 14.82 -6.40 -4.92
CA PRO A 219 13.61 -7.06 -5.39
C PRO A 219 12.47 -6.05 -5.53
N VAL A 220 11.73 -6.17 -6.64
CA VAL A 220 10.55 -5.33 -6.94
C VAL A 220 9.43 -5.54 -5.92
N THR A 221 9.45 -6.64 -5.19
CA THR A 221 8.47 -7.01 -4.16
C THR A 221 9.12 -6.99 -2.78
N THR A 222 8.60 -6.14 -1.90
CA THR A 222 9.05 -6.10 -0.50
C THR A 222 8.92 -7.48 0.16
N ALA A 223 10.01 -8.03 0.70
CA ALA A 223 10.04 -9.32 1.42
C ALA A 223 9.03 -9.40 2.59
N THR A 224 8.50 -8.26 3.02
CA THR A 224 7.46 -8.15 4.05
C THR A 224 6.09 -8.62 3.56
N ALA A 225 5.76 -8.44 2.27
CA ALA A 225 4.53 -8.97 1.70
C ALA A 225 4.54 -10.50 1.66
N GLU A 226 5.63 -11.09 1.15
CA GLU A 226 5.77 -12.55 0.98
C GLU A 226 5.78 -13.30 2.33
N ARG A 227 6.50 -12.79 3.33
CA ARG A 227 6.48 -13.36 4.70
C ARG A 227 5.08 -13.29 5.32
N SER A 228 4.36 -12.19 5.09
CA SER A 228 3.00 -12.01 5.60
C SER A 228 2.00 -12.97 4.93
N PHE A 229 2.10 -13.17 3.61
CA PHE A 229 1.25 -14.12 2.89
C PHE A 229 1.51 -15.58 3.29
N SER A 230 2.76 -15.96 3.52
CA SER A 230 3.12 -17.32 3.95
C SER A 230 2.55 -17.67 5.34
N VAL A 231 2.62 -16.74 6.30
CA VAL A 231 2.04 -16.92 7.64
C VAL A 231 0.51 -16.89 7.58
N LEU A 232 -0.09 -16.00 6.78
CA LEU A 232 -1.53 -15.93 6.59
C LEU A 232 -2.11 -17.23 6.01
N ASN A 233 -1.40 -17.88 5.08
CA ASN A 233 -1.83 -19.16 4.52
C ASN A 233 -1.82 -20.30 5.56
N ARG A 234 -0.95 -20.24 6.59
CA ARG A 234 -0.96 -21.20 7.71
C ARG A 234 -2.11 -20.95 8.69
N ILE A 235 -2.53 -19.70 8.86
CA ILE A 235 -3.63 -19.31 9.76
C ILE A 235 -4.99 -19.50 9.10
N LYS A 236 -5.11 -19.11 7.82
CA LYS A 236 -6.28 -19.33 6.95
C LYS A 236 -6.16 -20.67 6.23
N THR A 237 -6.34 -21.74 6.99
CA THR A 237 -6.50 -23.08 6.40
C THR A 237 -7.84 -23.18 5.66
N TYR A 238 -7.98 -24.20 4.79
CA TYR A 238 -9.20 -24.47 4.03
C TYR A 238 -10.47 -24.50 4.91
N LEU A 239 -10.36 -25.09 6.11
CA LEU A 239 -11.46 -25.16 7.08
C LEU A 239 -11.78 -23.81 7.77
N ARG A 240 -10.92 -22.80 7.61
CA ARG A 240 -11.00 -21.49 8.26
C ARG A 240 -11.18 -20.33 7.27
N CYS A 241 -11.54 -20.61 6.02
CA CYS A 241 -11.67 -19.60 4.96
C CYS A 241 -12.78 -18.55 5.20
N THR A 242 -13.75 -18.82 6.09
CA THR A 242 -14.91 -17.94 6.37
C THR A 242 -14.77 -17.08 7.63
N MET A 243 -13.55 -16.92 8.17
CA MET A 243 -13.35 -16.08 9.36
C MET A 243 -13.49 -14.58 9.07
N SER A 244 -14.10 -13.84 10.02
CA SER A 244 -14.14 -12.38 9.98
C SER A 244 -12.75 -11.76 10.22
N GLN A 245 -12.53 -10.54 9.72
CA GLN A 245 -11.27 -9.83 9.89
C GLN A 245 -10.88 -9.65 11.38
N GLN A 246 -11.87 -9.39 12.24
CA GLN A 246 -11.64 -9.28 13.69
C GLN A 246 -11.11 -10.58 14.29
N ARG A 247 -11.72 -11.72 13.93
CA ARG A 247 -11.26 -13.04 14.39
C ARG A 247 -9.87 -13.36 13.87
N LEU A 248 -9.56 -12.99 12.62
CA LEU A 248 -8.22 -13.15 12.05
C LEU A 248 -7.18 -12.38 12.85
N ASN A 249 -7.43 -11.09 13.12
CA ASN A 249 -6.50 -10.25 13.88
C ASN A 249 -6.23 -10.83 15.28
N HIS A 250 -7.27 -11.31 15.98
CA HIS A 250 -7.12 -11.93 17.29
C HIS A 250 -6.35 -13.26 17.27
N VAL A 251 -6.38 -14.02 16.17
CA VAL A 251 -5.64 -15.29 16.02
C VAL A 251 -4.18 -15.05 15.61
N ILE A 252 -3.92 -13.97 14.86
CA ILE A 252 -2.56 -13.60 14.45
C ILE A 252 -1.70 -13.22 15.66
N ILE A 253 -2.24 -12.50 16.64
CA ILE A 253 -1.51 -12.05 17.84
C ILE A 253 -0.81 -13.21 18.59
N PRO A 254 -1.52 -14.28 18.99
CA PRO A 254 -0.88 -15.44 19.64
C PRO A 254 0.04 -16.23 18.70
N HIS A 255 -0.14 -16.14 17.38
CA HIS A 255 0.79 -16.76 16.43
C HIS A 255 2.12 -16.01 16.33
N ILE A 256 2.09 -14.67 16.37
CA ILE A 256 3.29 -13.81 16.38
C ILE A 256 4.02 -13.93 17.72
N HIS A 257 3.28 -13.99 18.82
CA HIS A 257 3.83 -14.03 20.18
C HIS A 257 3.76 -15.42 20.79
N LYS A 258 4.11 -16.45 20.01
CA LYS A 258 4.07 -17.84 20.47
C LYS A 258 4.94 -18.05 21.72
N ASP A 259 6.13 -17.47 21.74
CA ASP A 259 7.08 -17.59 22.86
C ASP A 259 6.50 -17.03 24.17
N LYS A 260 5.66 -15.99 24.09
CA LYS A 260 4.97 -15.43 25.25
C LYS A 260 3.74 -16.24 25.66
N LEU A 261 3.08 -16.87 24.68
CA LEU A 261 1.93 -17.74 24.92
C LEU A 261 2.35 -19.04 25.63
N ASP A 262 3.52 -19.58 25.26
CA ASP A 262 4.08 -20.79 25.87
C ASP A 262 4.47 -20.58 27.35
N LEU A 263 4.57 -19.32 27.80
CA LEU A 263 4.83 -18.94 29.20
C LEU A 263 3.55 -18.72 30.03
N LEU A 264 2.37 -18.71 29.41
CA LEU A 264 1.11 -18.45 30.11
C LEU A 264 0.55 -19.73 30.75
N ASP A 265 0.17 -19.64 32.02
CA ASP A 265 -0.52 -20.73 32.71
C ASP A 265 -1.98 -20.82 32.27
N LEU A 266 -2.32 -21.93 31.59
CA LEU A 266 -3.66 -22.17 31.06
C LEU A 266 -4.73 -22.25 32.17
N ASN A 267 -4.37 -22.72 33.37
CA ASN A 267 -5.31 -22.82 34.48
C ASN A 267 -5.72 -21.43 34.97
N SER A 268 -4.75 -20.53 35.16
CA SER A 268 -5.03 -19.13 35.51
C SER A 268 -5.94 -18.44 34.50
N VAL A 269 -5.70 -18.63 33.20
CA VAL A 269 -6.51 -18.04 32.12
C VAL A 269 -7.92 -18.61 32.10
N CYS A 270 -8.08 -19.91 32.38
CA CYS A 270 -9.40 -20.55 32.46
C CYS A 270 -10.21 -20.00 33.64
N SER A 271 -9.62 -19.91 34.83
CA SER A 271 -10.29 -19.35 36.00
C SER A 271 -10.70 -17.89 35.78
N ASP A 272 -9.85 -17.11 35.10
CA ASP A 272 -10.11 -15.70 34.76
C ASP A 272 -11.20 -15.54 33.68
N PHE A 273 -11.34 -16.51 32.78
CA PHE A 273 -12.42 -16.55 31.79
C PHE A 273 -13.78 -16.91 32.41
N ILE A 274 -13.77 -17.84 33.37
CA ILE A 274 -14.96 -18.30 34.10
C ILE A 274 -15.48 -17.20 35.03
N SER A 275 -14.59 -16.48 35.73
CA SER A 275 -14.95 -15.42 36.68
C SER A 275 -15.66 -14.21 36.04
N LYS A 276 -15.44 -13.97 34.74
CA LYS A 276 -16.03 -12.82 34.01
C LYS A 276 -17.52 -12.93 33.69
N ASN A 277 -18.16 -14.08 33.90
CA ASN A 277 -19.60 -14.24 33.65
C ASN A 277 -20.23 -15.28 34.57
N GLU A 278 -21.27 -14.90 35.31
CA GLU A 278 -22.00 -15.78 36.24
C GLU A 278 -22.61 -17.02 35.54
N ASN A 279 -23.02 -16.90 34.28
CA ASN A 279 -23.49 -18.04 33.49
C ASN A 279 -22.37 -19.03 33.16
N ARG A 280 -21.11 -18.57 33.08
CA ARG A 280 -19.95 -19.44 32.88
C ARG A 280 -19.55 -20.12 34.17
N LYS A 281 -19.61 -19.40 35.28
CA LYS A 281 -19.33 -19.93 36.63
C LYS A 281 -20.28 -21.05 37.03
N THR A 282 -21.56 -20.92 36.68
CA THR A 282 -22.56 -21.97 36.88
C THR A 282 -22.38 -23.17 35.95
N PHE A 283 -21.94 -22.97 34.71
CA PHE A 283 -21.79 -24.05 33.73
C PHE A 283 -20.48 -24.84 33.86
N PHE A 284 -19.36 -24.16 34.11
CA PHE A 284 -18.04 -24.78 34.22
C PHE A 284 -17.65 -25.14 35.66
N GLY A 285 -18.42 -24.69 36.66
CA GLY A 285 -18.09 -24.87 38.07
C GLY A 285 -16.94 -23.96 38.54
N ALA A 286 -16.65 -24.00 39.85
CA ALA A 286 -15.43 -23.40 40.37
C ALA A 286 -14.25 -24.33 40.04
N VAL A 287 -13.32 -23.86 39.20
CA VAL A 287 -12.03 -24.49 38.92
C VAL A 287 -11.02 -24.04 39.96
#